data_AF-A0A938R7X8-F1
#
_entry.id   AF-A0A938R7X8-F1
#
_cell.length_a   1.000
_cell.length_b   1.000
_cell.length_c   1.000
_cell.angle_alpha   90.00
_cell.angle_beta   90.00
_cell.angle_gamma   90.00
#
_symmetry.space_group_name_H-M   'P 1'
#
loop_
_entity.id
_entity.type
_entity.pdbx_description
1 polymer ?
#
loop_
_entity_poly.entity_id
_entity_poly.type
_entity_poly.pdbx_seq_one_letter_code
_entity_poly.pdbx_strand_id
1 'polypeptide(L)'
;KEKLPHFSSHDHIFKVRDALPRRKTLTSILKAPGGLIRISMAIDTKTQVINQILITGDFFAYPKRAIFDLESLLKNSKTTSSNTKQIIRNFFAGQKPSIPGVKEDHFIQAVEEGLQKMDLLPHGFDEEDTHHLFPVSKPFAEVKKPEVLLLPYCAKEIDCDFRYQKGCEECGRCSIGDAVQMARSFNMDYLTIQNYEDLESTLYQVKGSGARAFIGSCCEPFYGKHRPDFERIGLPGILVDVERSTCYDLNQEKEAHFGRFENQTHLNLMLLKRVLEYVHG
;
A
#
# COMPACT_ATOMS: atom_id res chain seq x y z
N LYS A 1 -11.05 -49.79 -18.09
CA LYS A 1 -10.39 -49.73 -19.42
C LYS A 1 -10.70 -48.43 -20.20
N GLU A 2 -11.69 -47.62 -19.80
CA GLU A 2 -12.13 -46.43 -20.58
C GLU A 2 -11.21 -45.20 -20.54
N LYS A 3 -10.26 -45.09 -19.58
CA LYS A 3 -9.37 -43.92 -19.50
C LYS A 3 -8.02 -44.08 -20.20
N LEU A 4 -7.70 -45.29 -20.68
CA LEU A 4 -6.46 -45.59 -21.40
C LEU A 4 -6.26 -44.68 -22.63
N PRO A 5 -7.27 -44.47 -23.50
CA PRO A 5 -7.11 -43.60 -24.67
C PRO A 5 -6.79 -42.15 -24.31
N HIS A 6 -7.36 -41.64 -23.21
CA HIS A 6 -7.08 -40.29 -22.72
C HIS A 6 -5.65 -40.15 -22.20
N PHE A 7 -5.17 -41.10 -21.37
CA PHE A 7 -3.81 -41.07 -20.83
C PHE A 7 -2.73 -41.34 -21.89
N SER A 8 -3.08 -42.00 -22.98
CA SER A 8 -2.21 -42.25 -24.14
C SER A 8 -2.29 -41.17 -25.22
N SER A 9 -3.14 -40.14 -25.05
CA SER A 9 -3.33 -39.08 -26.05
C SER A 9 -2.14 -38.14 -26.11
N HIS A 10 -1.87 -37.60 -27.31
CA HIS A 10 -0.82 -36.60 -27.50
C HIS A 10 -1.03 -35.38 -26.60
N ASP A 11 -2.28 -34.93 -26.45
CA ASP A 11 -2.65 -33.80 -25.60
C ASP A 11 -2.37 -34.05 -24.11
N HIS A 12 -2.38 -35.30 -23.65
CA HIS A 12 -2.05 -35.66 -22.27
C HIS A 12 -0.55 -35.88 -22.08
N ILE A 13 0.11 -36.60 -23.00
CA ILE A 13 1.54 -36.91 -22.96
C ILE A 13 2.39 -35.65 -23.15
N PHE A 14 1.98 -34.80 -24.08
CA PHE A 14 2.65 -33.54 -24.45
C PHE A 14 1.87 -32.33 -23.97
N LYS A 15 0.99 -32.49 -22.97
CA LYS A 15 0.40 -31.34 -22.29
C LYS A 15 1.56 -30.47 -21.82
N VAL A 16 1.76 -29.36 -22.52
CA VAL A 16 2.82 -28.41 -22.20
C VAL A 16 2.59 -28.06 -20.73
N ARG A 17 3.61 -28.33 -19.90
CA ARG A 17 3.56 -27.93 -18.50
C ARG A 17 3.19 -26.46 -18.51
N ASP A 18 1.99 -26.14 -18.01
CA ASP A 18 1.61 -24.75 -17.82
C ASP A 18 2.78 -24.06 -17.13
N ALA A 19 3.11 -22.83 -17.56
CA ALA A 19 4.11 -22.04 -16.87
C ALA A 19 3.85 -22.15 -15.36
N LEU A 20 4.90 -22.43 -14.59
CA LEU A 20 4.82 -22.59 -13.13
C LEU A 20 3.92 -21.48 -12.57
N PRO A 21 3.06 -21.79 -11.58
CA PRO A 21 2.17 -20.79 -11.00
C PRO A 21 2.95 -19.51 -10.76
N ARG A 22 2.47 -18.40 -11.33
CA ARG A 22 3.12 -17.09 -11.20
C ARG A 22 2.97 -16.68 -9.75
N ARG A 23 3.88 -17.17 -8.92
CA ARG A 23 4.00 -16.84 -7.51
C ARG A 23 4.30 -15.35 -7.46
N LYS A 24 3.40 -14.61 -6.82
CA LYS A 24 3.52 -13.17 -6.63
C LYS A 24 3.58 -12.86 -5.15
N THR A 25 4.50 -11.99 -4.78
CA THR A 25 4.65 -11.47 -3.43
C THR A 25 3.84 -10.20 -3.29
N LEU A 26 3.05 -10.10 -2.22
CA LEU A 26 2.27 -8.92 -1.88
C LEU A 26 2.52 -8.58 -0.42
N THR A 27 2.52 -7.28 -0.12
CA THR A 27 2.75 -6.78 1.24
C THR A 27 1.68 -5.80 1.68
N SER A 28 1.46 -5.73 2.98
CA SER A 28 0.62 -4.71 3.59
C SER A 28 1.13 -4.32 4.97
N ILE A 29 0.76 -3.13 5.40
CA ILE A 29 1.20 -2.52 6.65
C ILE A 29 0.02 -1.86 7.32
N LEU A 30 -0.23 -2.24 8.56
CA LEU A 30 -1.34 -1.73 9.36
C LEU A 30 -0.82 -1.29 10.74
N LYS A 31 -1.13 -0.06 11.14
CA LYS A 31 -0.85 0.42 12.50
C LYS A 31 -2.05 0.15 13.40
N ALA A 32 -1.87 -0.73 14.38
CA ALA A 32 -2.81 -0.95 15.47
C ALA A 32 -2.36 -0.21 16.74
N PRO A 33 -3.26 0.03 17.72
CA PRO A 33 -2.88 0.61 19.02
C PRO A 33 -1.76 -0.16 19.74
N GLY A 34 -1.69 -1.48 19.55
CA GLY A 34 -0.68 -2.36 20.13
C GLY A 34 0.61 -2.51 19.33
N GLY A 35 0.71 -1.90 18.15
CA GLY A 35 1.86 -2.02 17.27
C GLY A 35 1.54 -2.00 15.78
N LEU A 36 2.57 -1.82 14.96
CA LEU A 36 2.60 -2.05 13.53
C LEU A 36 2.55 -3.55 13.21
N ILE A 37 1.66 -3.92 12.31
CA ILE A 37 1.55 -5.26 11.72
C ILE A 37 1.99 -5.15 10.27
N ARG A 38 2.97 -5.95 9.87
CA ARG A 38 3.44 -6.11 8.49
C ARG A 38 3.10 -7.51 8.02
N ILE A 39 2.51 -7.60 6.84
CA ILE A 39 2.20 -8.88 6.22
C ILE A 39 2.98 -8.99 4.91
N SER A 40 3.58 -10.15 4.67
CA SER A 40 4.18 -10.53 3.40
C SER A 40 3.59 -11.87 2.98
N MET A 41 2.91 -11.89 1.84
CA MET A 41 2.23 -13.08 1.32
C MET A 41 2.82 -13.45 -0.02
N ALA A 42 3.07 -14.74 -0.23
CA ALA A 42 3.35 -15.27 -1.54
C ALA A 42 2.14 -16.06 -2.03
N ILE A 43 1.59 -15.66 -3.17
CA ILE A 43 0.30 -16.09 -3.67
C ILE A 43 0.45 -16.70 -5.05
N ASP A 44 -0.25 -17.81 -5.27
CA ASP A 44 -0.47 -18.35 -6.60
C ASP A 44 -1.64 -17.62 -7.24
N THR A 45 -1.32 -16.76 -8.21
CA THR A 45 -2.29 -15.94 -8.94
C THR A 45 -3.27 -16.76 -9.79
N LYS A 46 -2.93 -17.98 -10.19
CA LYS A 46 -3.80 -18.87 -10.96
C LYS A 46 -4.78 -19.62 -10.06
N THR A 47 -4.29 -20.17 -8.95
CA THR A 47 -5.15 -20.96 -8.05
C THR A 47 -5.81 -20.13 -6.95
N GLN A 48 -5.42 -18.86 -6.80
CA GLN A 48 -5.92 -17.92 -5.79
C GLN A 48 -5.72 -18.49 -4.38
N VAL A 49 -4.50 -18.96 -4.12
CA VAL A 49 -4.08 -19.63 -2.88
C VAL A 49 -2.86 -18.93 -2.30
N ILE A 50 -2.91 -18.69 -0.99
CA ILE A 50 -1.77 -18.18 -0.21
C ILE A 50 -0.78 -19.33 -0.03
N ASN A 51 0.31 -19.38 -0.79
CA ASN A 51 1.34 -20.42 -0.62
C ASN A 51 2.13 -20.24 0.68
N GLN A 52 2.34 -18.99 1.08
CA GLN A 52 3.07 -18.61 2.28
C GLN A 52 2.58 -17.24 2.76
N ILE A 53 2.53 -17.06 4.07
CA ILE A 53 2.31 -15.78 4.72
C ILE A 53 3.30 -15.63 5.86
N LEU A 54 3.83 -14.42 6.02
CA LEU A 54 4.70 -14.01 7.10
C LEU A 54 4.06 -12.77 7.74
N ILE A 55 3.84 -12.81 9.04
CA ILE A 55 3.25 -11.75 9.84
C ILE A 55 4.31 -11.28 10.84
N THR A 56 4.78 -10.05 10.65
CA THR A 56 5.80 -9.42 11.51
C THR A 56 5.29 -8.11 12.06
N GLY A 57 6.01 -7.52 13.00
CA GLY A 57 5.58 -6.28 13.64
C GLY A 57 6.29 -6.01 14.96
N ASP A 58 5.92 -4.90 15.59
CA ASP A 58 6.41 -4.46 16.90
C ASP A 58 5.37 -4.73 18.03
N PHE A 59 4.42 -5.64 17.82
CA PHE A 59 3.41 -6.04 18.79
C PHE A 59 3.83 -7.29 19.59
N PHE A 60 3.30 -7.45 20.80
CA PHE A 60 3.55 -8.61 21.66
C PHE A 60 2.38 -9.58 21.62
N ALA A 61 2.64 -10.84 21.27
CA ALA A 61 1.64 -11.90 21.23
C ALA A 61 1.91 -12.98 22.29
N TYR A 62 0.84 -13.39 22.98
CA TYR A 62 0.85 -14.43 24.00
C TYR A 62 -0.20 -15.51 23.65
N PRO A 63 0.21 -16.79 23.52
CA PRO A 63 1.57 -17.30 23.62
C PRO A 63 2.48 -16.84 22.46
N LYS A 64 3.81 -16.89 22.64
CA LYS A 64 4.78 -16.47 21.60
C LYS A 64 4.59 -17.17 20.25
N ARG A 65 4.00 -18.38 20.27
CA ARG A 65 3.72 -19.18 19.07
C ARG A 65 2.45 -18.80 18.32
N ALA A 66 1.59 -17.94 18.88
CA ALA A 66 0.28 -17.63 18.34
C ALA A 66 0.35 -17.14 16.88
N ILE A 67 1.35 -16.33 16.54
CA ILE A 67 1.51 -15.80 15.19
C ILE A 67 1.91 -16.91 14.20
N PHE A 68 2.83 -17.81 14.59
CA PHE A 68 3.19 -18.97 13.75
C PHE A 68 2.01 -19.92 13.54
N ASP A 69 1.16 -20.10 14.56
CA ASP A 69 -0.04 -20.91 14.45
C ASP A 69 -1.04 -20.26 13.47
N LEU A 70 -1.23 -18.93 13.53
CA LEU A 70 -2.07 -18.19 12.58
C LEU A 70 -1.52 -18.24 11.14
N GLU A 71 -0.22 -18.03 10.96
CA GLU A 71 0.45 -18.16 9.67
C GLU A 71 0.25 -19.55 9.06
N SER A 72 0.36 -20.59 9.89
CA SER A 72 0.17 -21.98 9.47
C SER A 72 -1.26 -22.27 9.04
N LEU A 73 -2.27 -21.63 9.67
CA LEU A 73 -3.68 -21.77 9.30
C LEU A 73 -4.02 -21.05 7.99
N LEU A 74 -3.39 -19.89 7.74
CA LEU A 74 -3.57 -19.11 6.52
C LEU A 74 -2.78 -19.69 5.33
N LYS A 75 -1.71 -20.43 5.60
CA LYS A 75 -0.95 -21.14 4.58
C LYS A 75 -1.82 -22.15 3.83
N ASN A 76 -1.68 -22.17 2.51
CA ASN A 76 -2.44 -22.96 1.55
C ASN A 76 -3.96 -22.70 1.57
N SER A 77 -4.41 -21.60 2.16
CA SER A 77 -5.81 -21.20 2.16
C SER A 77 -6.17 -20.35 0.94
N LYS A 78 -7.47 -20.26 0.63
CA LYS A 78 -7.98 -19.43 -0.48
C LYS A 78 -7.87 -17.94 -0.12
N THR A 79 -7.52 -17.11 -1.11
CA THR A 79 -7.41 -15.65 -1.00
C THR A 79 -8.77 -14.94 -0.90
N THR A 80 -9.89 -15.66 -0.96
CA THR A 80 -11.22 -15.07 -0.83
C THR A 80 -11.39 -14.42 0.56
N SER A 81 -11.88 -13.18 0.59
CA SER A 81 -12.14 -12.39 1.81
C SER A 81 -12.92 -13.18 2.87
N SER A 82 -13.97 -13.91 2.48
CA SER A 82 -14.77 -14.72 3.42
C SER A 82 -13.95 -15.83 4.08
N ASN A 83 -13.07 -16.49 3.33
CA ASN A 83 -12.25 -17.59 3.82
C ASN A 83 -11.19 -17.08 4.81
N THR A 84 -10.43 -16.05 4.45
CA THR A 84 -9.39 -15.49 5.32
C THR A 84 -9.98 -14.89 6.60
N LYS A 85 -11.09 -14.15 6.49
CA LYS A 85 -11.87 -13.64 7.64
C LYS A 85 -12.29 -14.76 8.57
N GLN A 86 -12.85 -15.85 8.03
CA GLN A 86 -13.31 -16.96 8.83
C GLN A 86 -12.16 -17.67 9.56
N ILE A 87 -11.02 -17.88 8.89
CA ILE A 87 -9.83 -18.49 9.50
C ILE A 87 -9.35 -17.65 10.69
N ILE A 88 -9.23 -16.33 10.50
CA ILE A 88 -8.76 -15.42 11.56
C ILE A 88 -9.74 -15.41 12.73
N ARG A 89 -11.03 -15.22 12.48
CA ARG A 89 -12.06 -15.24 13.54
C ARG A 89 -12.09 -16.55 14.31
N ASN A 90 -12.00 -17.68 13.61
CA ASN A 90 -11.96 -19.00 14.25
C ASN A 90 -10.71 -19.17 15.12
N PHE A 91 -9.56 -18.67 14.67
CA PHE A 91 -8.32 -18.70 15.44
C PHE A 91 -8.46 -17.90 16.75
N PHE A 92 -8.98 -16.68 16.69
CA PHE A 92 -9.19 -15.84 17.87
C PHE A 92 -10.26 -16.39 18.82
N ALA A 93 -11.36 -16.95 18.29
CA ALA A 93 -12.40 -17.58 19.09
C ALA A 93 -11.93 -18.88 19.79
N GLY A 94 -11.13 -19.70 19.09
CA GLY A 94 -10.69 -21.00 19.57
C GLY A 94 -9.47 -20.94 20.49
N GLN A 95 -8.40 -20.27 20.06
CA GLN A 95 -7.15 -20.20 20.82
C GLN A 95 -7.12 -19.05 21.83
N LYS A 96 -7.93 -18.00 21.61
CA LYS A 96 -8.00 -16.80 22.46
C LYS A 96 -6.61 -16.22 22.79
N PRO A 97 -5.77 -15.94 21.78
CA PRO A 97 -4.46 -15.34 22.01
C PRO A 97 -4.64 -13.94 22.63
N SER A 98 -3.72 -13.59 23.53
CA SER A 98 -3.65 -12.24 24.10
C SER A 98 -2.61 -11.42 23.35
N ILE A 99 -3.06 -10.38 22.65
CA ILE A 99 -2.21 -9.47 21.89
C ILE A 99 -2.62 -8.04 22.31
N PRO A 100 -1.97 -7.44 23.33
CA PRO A 100 -2.37 -6.15 23.86
C PRO A 100 -2.44 -5.07 22.77
N GLY A 101 -3.58 -4.39 22.67
CA GLY A 101 -3.80 -3.33 21.68
C GLY A 101 -4.01 -3.81 20.24
N VAL A 102 -4.03 -5.12 19.98
CA VAL A 102 -4.31 -5.68 18.65
C VAL A 102 -5.51 -6.62 18.71
N LYS A 103 -6.48 -6.42 17.83
CA LYS A 103 -7.71 -7.21 17.71
C LYS A 103 -7.68 -8.05 16.43
N GLU A 104 -8.56 -9.05 16.35
CA GLU A 104 -8.75 -9.87 15.16
C GLU A 104 -9.05 -9.04 13.90
N ASP A 105 -9.82 -7.96 14.04
CA ASP A 105 -10.15 -7.06 12.94
C ASP A 105 -8.92 -6.39 12.32
N HIS A 106 -7.88 -6.13 13.11
CA HIS A 106 -6.62 -5.60 12.57
C HIS A 106 -5.92 -6.64 11.69
N PHE A 107 -5.88 -7.91 12.10
CA PHE A 107 -5.29 -8.96 11.24
C PHE A 107 -6.11 -9.18 9.97
N ILE A 108 -7.45 -9.14 10.08
CA ILE A 108 -8.35 -9.21 8.93
C ILE A 108 -8.03 -8.08 7.96
N GLN A 109 -8.04 -6.84 8.44
CA GLN A 109 -7.77 -5.66 7.64
C GLN A 109 -6.41 -5.73 6.96
N ALA A 110 -5.36 -6.08 7.70
CA ALA A 110 -4.01 -6.21 7.15
C ALA A 110 -3.94 -7.28 6.05
N VAL A 111 -4.55 -8.45 6.24
CA VAL A 111 -4.57 -9.50 5.21
C VAL A 111 -5.34 -9.04 3.98
N GLU A 112 -6.53 -8.49 4.16
CA GLU A 112 -7.35 -7.99 3.06
C GLU A 112 -6.64 -6.91 2.25
N GLU A 113 -5.89 -6.04 2.92
CA GLU A 113 -5.13 -4.98 2.24
C GLU A 113 -3.94 -5.48 1.45
N GLY A 114 -3.34 -6.59 1.86
CA GLY A 114 -2.32 -7.25 1.04
C GLY A 114 -2.96 -7.95 -0.15
N LEU A 115 -4.13 -8.59 0.04
CA LEU A 115 -4.83 -9.33 -1.00
C LEU A 115 -5.45 -8.42 -2.07
N GLN A 116 -5.96 -7.24 -1.73
CA GLN A 116 -6.49 -6.30 -2.74
C GLN A 116 -5.42 -5.83 -3.74
N LYS A 117 -4.13 -5.89 -3.40
CA LYS A 117 -3.04 -5.56 -4.34
C LYS A 117 -2.97 -6.56 -5.50
N MET A 118 -3.62 -7.73 -5.37
CA MET A 118 -3.81 -8.66 -6.50
C MET A 118 -4.55 -8.00 -7.66
N ASP A 119 -5.44 -7.05 -7.38
CA ASP A 119 -6.23 -6.36 -8.40
C ASP A 119 -5.34 -5.49 -9.30
N LEU A 120 -4.14 -5.10 -8.85
CA LEU A 120 -3.20 -4.31 -9.63
C LEU A 120 -2.40 -5.17 -10.63
N LEU A 121 -2.16 -6.45 -10.33
CA LEU A 121 -1.29 -7.31 -11.13
C LEU A 121 -1.75 -7.46 -12.61
N PRO A 122 -3.06 -7.62 -12.93
CA PRO A 122 -3.53 -7.65 -14.31
C PRO A 122 -3.31 -6.34 -15.07
N HIS A 123 -3.13 -5.22 -14.38
CA HIS A 123 -2.88 -3.90 -14.97
C HIS A 123 -1.40 -3.60 -15.19
N GLY A 124 -0.53 -4.61 -15.07
CA GLY A 124 0.90 -4.49 -15.39
C GLY A 124 1.76 -4.01 -14.23
N PHE A 125 1.20 -3.87 -13.03
CA PHE A 125 1.98 -3.67 -11.80
C PHE A 125 2.69 -4.97 -11.43
N ASP A 126 3.97 -4.86 -11.07
CA ASP A 126 4.73 -5.99 -10.55
C ASP A 126 4.73 -6.05 -9.01
N GLU A 127 5.48 -7.00 -8.45
CA GLU A 127 5.54 -7.21 -7.00
C GLU A 127 6.19 -6.01 -6.30
N GLU A 128 7.24 -5.46 -6.91
CA GLU A 128 7.98 -4.33 -6.37
C GLU A 128 7.11 -3.08 -6.37
N ASP A 129 6.40 -2.81 -7.48
CA ASP A 129 5.45 -1.71 -7.56
C ASP A 129 4.42 -1.78 -6.43
N THR A 130 3.82 -2.95 -6.20
CA THR A 130 2.76 -3.09 -5.19
C THR A 130 3.25 -2.84 -3.77
N HIS A 131 4.54 -3.03 -3.49
CA HIS A 131 5.11 -2.73 -2.16
C HIS A 131 5.09 -1.24 -1.86
N HIS A 132 5.28 -0.40 -2.88
CA HIS A 132 5.36 1.06 -2.78
C HIS A 132 3.99 1.75 -2.94
N LEU A 133 2.89 1.01 -2.81
CA LEU A 133 1.53 1.53 -2.96
C LEU A 133 0.71 1.32 -1.69
N PHE A 134 0.12 2.43 -1.21
CA PHE A 134 -0.73 2.45 -0.03
C PHE A 134 -2.14 2.95 -0.37
N PRO A 135 -3.18 2.13 -0.16
CA PRO A 135 -4.56 2.54 -0.35
C PRO A 135 -5.06 3.33 0.85
N VAL A 136 -5.81 4.39 0.60
CA VAL A 136 -6.40 5.25 1.63
C VAL A 136 -7.92 5.15 1.58
N SER A 137 -8.51 4.73 2.71
CA SER A 137 -9.96 4.59 2.97
C SER A 137 -10.74 3.61 2.07
N LYS A 138 -10.28 3.32 0.85
CA LYS A 138 -10.94 2.45 -0.13
C LYS A 138 -9.92 1.61 -0.91
N PRO A 139 -10.36 0.48 -1.50
CA PRO A 139 -9.53 -0.31 -2.40
C PRO A 139 -9.09 0.47 -3.65
N PHE A 140 -7.94 0.06 -4.23
CA PHE A 140 -7.39 0.68 -5.44
C PHE A 140 -8.41 0.77 -6.59
N ALA A 141 -9.21 -0.28 -6.78
CA ALA A 141 -10.21 -0.35 -7.84
C ALA A 141 -11.33 0.70 -7.71
N GLU A 142 -11.58 1.21 -6.50
CA GLU A 142 -12.61 2.22 -6.24
C GLU A 142 -12.12 3.65 -6.40
N VAL A 143 -10.80 3.87 -6.48
CA VAL A 143 -10.21 5.19 -6.70
C VAL A 143 -10.18 5.47 -8.21
N LYS A 144 -11.10 6.34 -8.67
CA LYS A 144 -11.30 6.63 -10.10
C LYS A 144 -11.35 8.11 -10.39
N LYS A 145 -10.52 8.54 -11.34
CA LYS A 145 -10.37 9.94 -11.81
C LYS A 145 -10.24 10.93 -10.63
N PRO A 146 -9.19 10.77 -9.81
CA PRO A 146 -8.90 11.68 -8.69
C PRO A 146 -8.64 13.09 -9.22
N GLU A 147 -9.07 14.11 -8.47
CA GLU A 147 -9.02 15.49 -8.91
C GLU A 147 -7.71 16.21 -8.52
N VAL A 148 -6.99 15.69 -7.51
CA VAL A 148 -5.83 16.37 -6.90
C VAL A 148 -4.64 15.43 -6.71
N LEU A 149 -3.44 15.92 -7.01
CA LEU A 149 -2.15 15.32 -6.70
C LEU A 149 -1.46 16.03 -5.52
N LEU A 150 -1.20 15.30 -4.44
CA LEU A 150 -0.52 15.81 -3.24
C LEU A 150 0.98 15.48 -3.28
N LEU A 151 1.81 16.51 -3.23
CA LEU A 151 3.26 16.41 -3.38
C LEU A 151 3.98 16.79 -2.08
N PRO A 152 4.88 15.96 -1.54
CA PRO A 152 5.56 16.25 -0.28
C PRO A 152 6.68 17.27 -0.46
N TYR A 153 6.80 18.21 0.47
CA TYR A 153 7.88 19.21 0.46
C TYR A 153 9.29 18.61 0.48
N CYS A 154 9.46 17.44 1.12
CA CYS A 154 10.76 16.78 1.25
C CYS A 154 11.37 16.33 -0.08
N ALA A 155 10.57 16.23 -1.15
CA ALA A 155 11.03 15.91 -2.49
C ALA A 155 11.52 17.14 -3.29
N LYS A 156 11.39 18.35 -2.74
CA LYS A 156 12.03 19.55 -3.26
C LYS A 156 13.54 19.51 -2.99
N GLU A 157 14.32 20.29 -3.72
CA GLU A 157 15.72 20.56 -3.36
C GLU A 157 15.82 21.18 -1.96
N ILE A 158 16.97 21.02 -1.30
CA ILE A 158 17.24 21.60 0.03
C ILE A 158 17.19 23.13 -0.06
N ASP A 159 17.80 23.70 -1.10
CA ASP A 159 17.89 25.15 -1.33
C ASP A 159 16.72 25.69 -2.20
N CYS A 160 15.59 24.98 -2.26
CA CYS A 160 14.43 25.45 -3.00
C CYS A 160 13.72 26.57 -2.22
N ASP A 161 13.46 27.72 -2.87
CA ASP A 161 12.72 28.85 -2.27
C ASP A 161 11.30 28.46 -1.82
N PHE A 162 10.72 27.46 -2.50
CA PHE A 162 9.43 26.88 -2.17
C PHE A 162 9.54 25.67 -1.23
N ARG A 163 10.70 25.29 -0.69
CA ARG A 163 10.82 24.10 0.16
C ARG A 163 9.89 24.15 1.37
N TYR A 164 9.73 25.32 1.96
CA TYR A 164 8.89 25.55 3.15
C TYR A 164 7.68 26.42 2.86
N GLN A 165 7.27 26.50 1.59
CA GLN A 165 6.14 27.27 1.11
C GLN A 165 5.31 26.45 0.12
N LYS A 166 4.02 26.75 0.01
CA LYS A 166 3.17 26.08 -0.97
C LYS A 166 3.56 26.48 -2.40
N GLY A 167 3.44 25.53 -3.32
CA GLY A 167 3.66 25.75 -4.75
C GLY A 167 5.00 25.20 -5.24
N CYS A 168 5.21 25.36 -6.54
CA CYS A 168 6.43 25.02 -7.27
C CYS A 168 6.47 25.90 -8.52
N GLU A 169 7.62 26.49 -8.80
CA GLU A 169 7.88 27.30 -10.00
C GLU A 169 8.30 26.47 -11.22
N GLU A 170 8.35 25.14 -11.10
CA GLU A 170 8.73 24.22 -12.18
C GLU A 170 10.13 24.49 -12.77
N CYS A 171 11.09 24.91 -11.93
CA CYS A 171 12.46 25.22 -12.36
C CYS A 171 13.30 24.03 -12.88
N GLY A 172 12.72 22.82 -12.93
CA GLY A 172 13.37 21.62 -13.46
C GLY A 172 14.48 21.00 -12.58
N ARG A 173 14.65 21.49 -11.34
CA ARG A 173 15.74 21.03 -10.45
C ARG A 173 15.42 19.76 -9.65
N CYS A 174 14.15 19.42 -9.46
CA CYS A 174 13.73 18.25 -8.66
C CYS A 174 12.48 17.59 -9.24
N SER A 175 12.20 16.37 -8.76
CA SER A 175 11.07 15.54 -9.21
C SER A 175 9.68 16.17 -9.00
N ILE A 176 9.56 17.20 -8.16
CA ILE A 176 8.28 17.93 -7.99
C ILE A 176 7.84 18.57 -9.30
N GLY A 177 8.76 19.21 -10.04
CA GLY A 177 8.42 19.88 -11.30
C GLY A 177 7.84 18.91 -12.32
N ASP A 178 8.45 17.73 -12.45
CA ASP A 178 7.97 16.66 -13.33
C ASP A 178 6.59 16.15 -12.91
N ALA A 179 6.37 15.98 -11.60
CA ALA A 179 5.07 15.56 -11.07
C ALA A 179 3.97 16.61 -11.27
N VAL A 180 4.31 17.91 -11.22
CA VAL A 180 3.37 19.00 -11.54
C VAL A 180 2.96 18.95 -13.01
N GLN A 181 3.91 18.79 -13.93
CA GLN A 181 3.61 18.62 -15.34
C GLN A 181 2.76 17.37 -15.61
N MET A 182 3.06 16.29 -14.87
CA MET A 182 2.27 15.06 -14.92
C MET A 182 0.84 15.26 -14.43
N ALA A 183 0.60 15.95 -13.30
CA ALA A 183 -0.75 16.27 -12.84
C ALA A 183 -1.56 16.99 -13.93
N ARG A 184 -0.96 18.00 -14.57
CA ARG A 184 -1.61 18.77 -15.64
C ARG A 184 -1.95 17.90 -16.86
N SER A 185 -1.11 16.95 -17.24
CA SER A 185 -1.40 16.06 -18.38
C SER A 185 -2.60 15.12 -18.13
N PHE A 186 -2.95 14.88 -16.86
CA PHE A 186 -4.17 14.17 -16.46
C PHE A 186 -5.34 15.08 -16.06
N ASN A 187 -5.24 16.40 -16.29
CA ASN A 187 -6.22 17.41 -15.87
C ASN A 187 -6.49 17.42 -14.35
N MET A 188 -5.44 17.21 -13.54
CA MET A 188 -5.50 17.28 -12.09
C MET A 188 -4.89 18.58 -11.57
N ASP A 189 -5.42 19.08 -10.45
CA ASP A 189 -4.75 20.08 -9.65
C ASP A 189 -3.57 19.45 -8.88
N TYR A 190 -2.59 20.27 -8.49
CA TYR A 190 -1.51 19.84 -7.61
C TYR A 190 -1.44 20.71 -6.36
N LEU A 191 -1.11 20.10 -5.23
CA LEU A 191 -0.89 20.80 -3.97
C LEU A 191 0.38 20.25 -3.31
N THR A 192 1.24 21.14 -2.82
CA THR A 192 2.42 20.74 -2.05
C THR A 192 2.13 20.78 -0.57
N ILE A 193 2.47 19.72 0.15
CA ILE A 193 2.23 19.51 1.57
C ILE A 193 3.51 19.78 2.37
N GLN A 194 3.45 20.66 3.38
CA GLN A 194 4.61 21.10 4.17
C GLN A 194 4.85 20.29 5.45
N ASN A 195 3.78 19.78 6.06
CA ASN A 195 3.83 18.98 7.28
C ASN A 195 2.48 18.27 7.45
N TYR A 196 2.30 17.58 8.58
CA TYR A 196 1.08 16.85 8.86
C TYR A 196 -0.13 17.77 9.06
N GLU A 197 0.02 18.90 9.76
CA GLU A 197 -1.07 19.85 9.99
C GLU A 197 -1.58 20.47 8.67
N ASP A 198 -0.65 20.76 7.76
CA ASP A 198 -0.95 21.19 6.40
C ASP A 198 -1.65 20.08 5.59
N LEU A 199 -1.23 18.83 5.74
CA LEU A 199 -1.88 17.68 5.09
C LEU A 199 -3.34 17.55 5.53
N GLU A 200 -3.59 17.54 6.84
CA GLU A 200 -4.93 17.35 7.40
C GLU A 200 -5.87 18.48 6.96
N SER A 201 -5.44 19.73 7.11
CA SER A 201 -6.22 20.89 6.65
C SER A 201 -6.46 20.88 5.15
N THR A 202 -5.45 20.50 4.34
CA THR A 202 -5.57 20.39 2.88
C THR A 202 -6.57 19.30 2.49
N LEU A 203 -6.53 18.11 3.10
CA LEU A 203 -7.46 17.03 2.77
C LEU A 203 -8.91 17.37 3.15
N TYR A 204 -9.15 18.04 4.28
CA TYR A 204 -10.48 18.53 4.62
C TYR A 204 -10.98 19.57 3.61
N GLN A 205 -10.11 20.49 3.18
CA GLN A 205 -10.46 21.48 2.16
C GLN A 205 -10.79 20.81 0.82
N VAL A 206 -9.94 19.89 0.36
CA VAL A 206 -10.13 19.15 -0.90
C VAL A 206 -11.44 18.36 -0.86
N LYS A 207 -11.72 17.66 0.24
CA LYS A 207 -13.00 16.96 0.46
C LYS A 207 -14.19 17.93 0.47
N GLY A 208 -14.06 19.07 1.15
CA GLY A 208 -15.10 20.11 1.23
C GLY A 208 -15.42 20.77 -0.12
N SER A 209 -14.44 20.84 -1.01
CA SER A 209 -14.60 21.31 -2.40
C SER A 209 -15.27 20.28 -3.32
N GLY A 210 -15.59 19.08 -2.81
CA GLY A 210 -16.31 18.03 -3.55
C GLY A 210 -15.41 17.04 -4.29
N ALA A 211 -14.09 17.05 -4.05
CA ALA A 211 -13.20 16.04 -4.62
C ALA A 211 -13.57 14.64 -4.10
N ARG A 212 -13.52 13.64 -4.99
CA ARG A 212 -13.93 12.27 -4.68
C ARG A 212 -12.76 11.40 -4.29
N ALA A 213 -11.57 11.73 -4.79
CA ALA A 213 -10.34 11.06 -4.42
C ALA A 213 -9.11 11.93 -4.67
N PHE A 214 -7.97 11.52 -4.09
CA PHE A 214 -6.67 12.12 -4.35
C PHE A 214 -5.62 11.07 -4.69
N ILE A 215 -4.53 11.50 -5.33
CA ILE A 215 -3.27 10.75 -5.39
C ILE A 215 -2.25 11.54 -4.61
N GLY A 216 -1.31 10.88 -3.95
CA GLY A 216 -0.21 11.58 -3.31
C GLY A 216 1.05 10.75 -3.22
N SER A 217 2.10 11.37 -2.67
CA SER A 217 3.34 10.66 -2.35
C SER A 217 3.77 10.96 -0.92
N CYS A 218 4.17 9.92 -0.20
CA CYS A 218 4.71 10.03 1.16
C CYS A 218 5.53 8.80 1.49
N CYS A 219 6.40 8.89 2.50
CA CYS A 219 7.14 7.72 2.94
C CYS A 219 6.27 6.72 3.72
N GLU A 220 6.61 5.43 3.65
CA GLU A 220 5.96 4.36 4.42
C GLU A 220 5.81 4.68 5.93
N PRO A 221 6.84 5.20 6.64
CA PRO A 221 6.70 5.54 8.06
C PRO A 221 5.68 6.66 8.32
N PHE A 222 5.62 7.67 7.43
CA PHE A 222 4.64 8.75 7.53
C PHE A 222 3.23 8.20 7.33
N TYR A 223 3.01 7.37 6.31
CA TYR A 223 1.73 6.70 6.10
C TYR A 223 1.33 5.87 7.32
N GLY A 224 2.23 5.02 7.82
CA GLY A 224 1.96 4.17 8.98
C GLY A 224 1.56 4.94 10.24
N LYS A 225 2.20 6.09 10.50
CA LYS A 225 1.89 6.95 11.65
C LYS A 225 0.55 7.66 11.53
N HIS A 226 0.25 8.21 10.35
CA HIS A 226 -0.91 9.08 10.11
C HIS A 226 -2.11 8.36 9.51
N ARG A 227 -2.02 7.04 9.37
CA ARG A 227 -3.11 6.20 8.86
C ARG A 227 -4.45 6.41 9.58
N PRO A 228 -4.53 6.45 10.93
CA PRO A 228 -5.80 6.72 11.61
C PRO A 228 -6.39 8.10 11.25
N ASP A 229 -5.54 9.07 10.93
CA ASP A 229 -5.95 10.41 10.52
C ASP A 229 -6.55 10.39 9.12
N PHE A 230 -5.93 9.69 8.17
CA PHE A 230 -6.51 9.47 6.84
C PHE A 230 -7.87 8.76 6.91
N GLU A 231 -7.99 7.71 7.75
CA GLU A 231 -9.24 6.99 7.97
C GLU A 231 -10.32 7.90 8.59
N ARG A 232 -9.95 8.78 9.54
CA ARG A 232 -10.83 9.80 10.13
C ARG A 232 -11.32 10.83 9.10
N ILE A 233 -10.43 11.33 8.25
CA ILE A 233 -10.77 12.28 7.19
C ILE A 233 -11.67 11.63 6.15
N GLY A 234 -11.42 10.36 5.81
CA GLY A 234 -12.27 9.55 4.94
C GLY A 234 -12.36 10.05 3.51
N LEU A 235 -11.34 10.75 3.02
CA LEU A 235 -11.18 11.05 1.59
C LEU A 235 -10.39 9.90 0.95
N PRO A 236 -10.96 9.14 0.00
CA PRO A 236 -10.27 8.05 -0.67
C PRO A 236 -9.02 8.51 -1.42
N GLY A 237 -8.00 7.67 -1.51
CA GLY A 237 -6.85 7.98 -2.33
C GLY A 237 -5.84 6.84 -2.44
N ILE A 238 -4.79 7.08 -3.23
CA ILE A 238 -3.64 6.20 -3.35
C ILE A 238 -2.39 7.02 -3.06
N LEU A 239 -1.55 6.51 -2.15
CA LEU A 239 -0.25 7.07 -1.85
C LEU A 239 0.83 6.21 -2.49
N VAL A 240 1.77 6.86 -3.14
CA VAL A 240 2.96 6.26 -3.75
C VAL A 240 4.16 6.55 -2.85
N ASP A 241 4.91 5.52 -2.49
CA ASP A 241 6.10 5.68 -1.66
C ASP A 241 7.16 6.55 -2.35
N VAL A 242 7.95 7.27 -1.56
CA VAL A 242 9.08 8.07 -2.04
C VAL A 242 10.38 7.28 -1.92
N GLU A 243 11.31 7.51 -2.83
CA GLU A 243 12.60 6.82 -2.83
C GLU A 243 13.59 7.48 -1.84
N ARG A 244 14.32 6.63 -1.09
CA ARG A 244 15.47 6.90 -0.19
C ARG A 244 15.17 7.22 1.28
N SER A 245 16.25 7.17 2.08
CA SER A 245 16.31 7.28 3.55
C SER A 245 15.34 8.31 4.10
N THR A 246 14.33 7.81 4.81
CA THR A 246 13.26 8.62 5.38
C THR A 246 13.75 9.35 6.62
N CYS A 247 13.03 10.40 7.04
CA CYS A 247 13.32 11.10 8.30
C CYS A 247 13.29 10.20 9.55
N TYR A 248 12.55 9.10 9.47
CA TYR A 248 12.44 8.09 10.52
C TYR A 248 13.68 7.19 10.56
N ASP A 249 14.27 6.84 9.41
CA ASP A 249 15.51 6.06 9.35
C ASP A 249 16.71 6.81 9.96
N LEU A 250 16.60 8.14 10.06
CA LEU A 250 17.63 9.04 10.57
C LEU A 250 17.36 9.56 11.99
N ASN A 251 16.32 9.09 12.68
CA ASN A 251 15.90 9.61 14.01
C ASN A 251 15.61 11.13 14.04
N GLN A 252 15.30 11.74 12.89
CA GLN A 252 15.07 13.19 12.75
C GLN A 252 13.57 13.57 12.75
N GLU A 253 12.73 12.78 13.45
CA GLU A 253 11.27 12.97 13.46
C GLU A 253 10.84 14.37 13.93
N LYS A 254 11.55 14.93 14.93
CA LYS A 254 11.25 16.26 15.46
C LYS A 254 11.45 17.35 14.41
N GLU A 255 12.54 17.30 13.65
CA GLU A 255 12.83 18.27 12.60
C GLU A 255 11.84 18.11 11.43
N ALA A 256 11.51 16.87 11.04
CA ALA A 256 10.50 16.62 10.00
C ALA A 256 9.09 17.13 10.40
N HIS A 257 8.73 17.02 11.69
CA HIS A 257 7.48 17.57 12.23
C HIS A 257 7.44 19.10 12.13
N PHE A 258 8.58 19.77 12.31
CA PHE A 258 8.67 21.23 12.16
C PHE A 258 8.93 21.68 10.71
N GLY A 259 8.89 20.77 9.74
CA GLY A 259 9.21 21.10 8.35
C GLY A 259 10.66 21.52 8.18
N ARG A 260 11.61 20.90 8.89
CA ARG A 260 13.05 21.19 8.84
C ARG A 260 13.87 20.00 8.37
N PHE A 261 13.25 19.08 7.64
CA PHE A 261 13.95 17.90 7.15
C PHE A 261 15.05 18.32 6.16
N GLU A 262 16.31 18.10 6.53
CA GLU A 262 17.49 18.52 5.77
C GLU A 262 17.89 17.53 4.66
N ASN A 263 17.26 16.34 4.60
CA ASN A 263 17.51 15.40 3.52
C ASN A 263 16.45 15.53 2.41
N GLN A 264 16.87 15.21 1.20
CA GLN A 264 16.01 15.22 0.03
C GLN A 264 15.57 13.80 -0.32
N THR A 265 14.27 13.61 -0.49
CA THR A 265 13.71 12.38 -1.09
C THR A 265 13.43 12.59 -2.57
N HIS A 266 13.16 11.52 -3.31
CA HIS A 266 12.73 11.62 -4.70
C HIS A 266 11.39 10.93 -4.89
N LEU A 267 10.54 11.50 -5.75
CA LEU A 267 9.30 10.84 -6.13
C LEU A 267 9.62 9.66 -7.05
N ASN A 268 8.94 8.53 -6.84
CA ASN A 268 8.92 7.45 -7.83
C ASN A 268 8.01 7.85 -9.00
N LEU A 269 8.54 8.67 -9.91
CA LEU A 269 7.78 9.23 -11.05
C LEU A 269 7.23 8.14 -11.98
N MET A 270 7.96 7.04 -12.13
CA MET A 270 7.55 5.91 -12.98
C MET A 270 6.32 5.22 -12.41
N LEU A 271 6.33 4.90 -11.12
CA LEU A 271 5.20 4.29 -10.44
C LEU A 271 4.02 5.25 -10.33
N LEU A 272 4.29 6.53 -10.02
CA LEU A 272 3.26 7.57 -9.96
C LEU A 272 2.52 7.68 -11.30
N LYS A 273 3.25 7.72 -12.42
CA LYS A 273 2.64 7.74 -13.76
C LYS A 273 1.77 6.52 -14.01
N ARG A 274 2.25 5.32 -13.65
CA ARG A 274 1.50 4.06 -13.81
C ARG A 274 0.21 4.06 -12.98
N VAL A 275 0.25 4.59 -11.76
CA VAL A 275 -0.96 4.77 -10.93
C VAL A 275 -1.93 5.74 -11.58
N LEU A 276 -1.46 6.88 -12.10
CA LEU A 276 -2.31 7.84 -12.79
C LEU A 276 -2.96 7.27 -14.05
N GLU A 277 -2.23 6.50 -14.84
CA GLU A 277 -2.76 5.76 -16.00
C GLU A 277 -3.84 4.74 -15.56
N TYR A 278 -3.61 4.02 -14.46
CA TYR A 278 -4.57 3.04 -13.91
C TYR A 278 -5.88 3.66 -13.39
N VAL A 279 -5.82 4.81 -12.72
CA VAL A 279 -7.01 5.45 -12.14
C VAL A 279 -7.80 6.31 -13.13
N HIS A 280 -7.18 6.72 -14.24
CA HIS A 280 -7.83 7.47 -15.32
C HIS A 280 -8.25 6.62 -16.52
N GLY A 281 -7.67 5.42 -16.68
CA GLY A 281 -8.12 4.38 -17.61
C GLY A 281 -9.42 3.71 -17.18
#